data_AF-A0A932A6A2-F1
#
_entry.id   AF-A0A932A6A2-F1
#
_cell.length_a   1.000
_cell.length_b   1.000
_cell.length_c   1.000
_cell.angle_alpha   90.00
_cell.angle_beta   90.00
_cell.angle_gamma   90.00
#
_symmetry.space_group_name_H-M   'P 1'
#
loop_
_entity.id
_entity.type
_entity.pdbx_description
1 polymer ?
#
loop_
_entity_poly.entity_id
_entity_poly.type
_entity_poly.pdbx_seq_one_letter_code
_entity_poly.pdbx_strand_id
1 'polypeptide(L)'
;MKLFLAFLRGGSAFMLLCASSFPAYCESWQGSRLDDAIRRMTLEEKVGQLLMVGVKGTTLTSETQRLVKELKLGGVILYSHNVKDSSQIKNLVSDIQHEQPIPLFMAVDQEGGSVVRIRQNTQVLPSAMAIGATQSSQLAFLSGKLTAQELRSLGINMNLAPVLDINTSEYNTTIGVRSFGQNPELV
;
A
#
# COMPACT_ATOMS: atom_id res chain seq x y z
N MET A 1 18.26 16.06 -26.90
CA MET A 1 17.14 16.71 -27.61
C MET A 1 17.49 16.86 -29.09
N LYS A 2 17.08 15.90 -29.92
CA LYS A 2 17.04 16.05 -31.38
C LYS A 2 15.72 15.45 -31.84
N LEU A 3 14.85 16.32 -32.34
CA LEU A 3 13.54 16.01 -32.88
C LEU A 3 13.74 15.68 -34.36
N PHE A 4 13.23 14.54 -34.82
CA PHE A 4 13.02 14.29 -36.25
C PHE A 4 11.56 13.93 -36.46
N LEU A 5 10.82 14.85 -37.07
CA LEU A 5 9.47 14.61 -37.59
C LEU A 5 9.61 14.12 -39.04
N ALA A 6 9.00 12.99 -39.37
CA ALA A 6 8.73 12.61 -40.74
C ALA A 6 7.23 12.33 -40.89
N PHE A 7 6.56 13.13 -41.71
CA PHE A 7 5.17 12.90 -42.14
C PHE A 7 5.19 12.25 -43.52
N LEU A 8 4.46 11.15 -43.71
CA LEU A 8 4.07 10.66 -45.03
C LEU A 8 2.57 10.44 -45.10
N ARG A 9 2.04 10.83 -46.27
CA ARG A 9 0.64 10.75 -46.69
C ARG A 9 0.15 9.30 -46.73
N GLY A 10 -1.07 9.07 -46.26
CA GLY A 10 -1.77 7.78 -46.34
C GLY A 10 -1.86 7.13 -44.96
N GLY A 11 -3.03 7.23 -44.31
CA GLY A 11 -3.24 6.86 -42.92
C GLY A 11 -2.97 5.39 -42.62
N SER A 12 -1.90 5.14 -41.86
CA SER A 12 -1.77 4.12 -40.81
C SER A 12 -0.37 4.27 -40.21
N ALA A 13 -0.27 4.82 -39.00
CA ALA A 13 1.01 4.93 -38.29
C ALA A 13 1.29 3.62 -37.55
N PHE A 14 2.27 2.85 -38.01
CA PHE A 14 2.87 1.75 -37.27
C PHE A 14 4.30 2.19 -36.90
N MET A 15 4.55 2.48 -35.62
CA MET A 15 5.88 2.78 -35.11
C MET A 15 6.42 1.51 -34.46
N LEU A 16 7.40 0.89 -35.13
CA LEU A 16 8.12 -0.28 -34.64
C LEU A 16 9.57 0.15 -34.38
N LEU A 17 9.90 0.37 -33.11
CA LEU A 17 11.27 0.52 -32.62
C LEU A 17 11.40 -0.31 -31.36
N CYS A 18 12.08 -1.44 -31.49
CA CYS A 18 12.44 -2.33 -30.40
C CYS A 18 13.89 -2.02 -29.99
N ALA A 19 14.12 -1.83 -28.69
CA ALA A 19 15.25 -2.38 -27.90
C ALA A 19 15.68 -1.45 -26.73
N SER A 20 15.11 -1.69 -25.56
CA SER A 20 15.85 -1.96 -24.32
C SER A 20 14.83 -2.33 -23.25
N SER A 21 14.95 -3.55 -22.75
CA SER A 21 13.96 -4.31 -21.99
C SER A 21 13.58 -3.71 -20.64
N PHE A 22 12.53 -2.87 -20.65
CA PHE A 22 11.50 -2.90 -19.62
C PHE A 22 10.26 -3.50 -20.30
N PRO A 23 9.68 -4.61 -19.80
CA PRO A 23 8.36 -5.01 -20.24
C PRO A 23 7.43 -3.87 -19.81
N ALA A 24 6.94 -3.10 -20.78
CA ALA A 24 5.77 -2.26 -20.58
C ALA A 24 4.63 -3.21 -20.22
N TYR A 25 4.41 -3.41 -18.94
CA TYR A 25 3.30 -4.14 -18.35
C TYR A 25 2.04 -3.27 -18.52
N CYS A 26 1.65 -3.05 -19.78
CA CYS A 26 0.44 -2.32 -20.17
C CYS A 26 -0.39 -3.20 -21.09
N GLU A 27 -0.58 -4.46 -20.69
CA GLU A 27 -1.57 -5.34 -21.29
C GLU A 27 -2.86 -5.27 -20.46
N SER A 28 -3.85 -4.56 -21.01
CA SER A 28 -5.27 -4.55 -20.61
C SER A 28 -5.58 -4.24 -19.14
N TRP A 29 -5.58 -2.96 -18.77
CA TRP A 29 -6.41 -2.54 -17.64
C TRP A 29 -7.87 -2.87 -17.95
N GLN A 30 -8.59 -3.43 -16.98
CA GLN A 30 -10.05 -3.60 -16.97
C GLN A 30 -10.77 -2.24 -16.91
N GLY A 31 -10.32 -1.26 -17.70
CA GLY A 31 -10.74 0.14 -17.66
C GLY A 31 -12.25 0.26 -17.79
N SER A 32 -12.88 -0.50 -18.69
CA SER A 32 -14.34 -0.44 -18.88
C SER A 32 -15.14 -0.81 -17.63
N ARG A 33 -14.71 -1.80 -16.84
CA ARG A 33 -15.44 -2.22 -15.63
C ARG A 33 -15.27 -1.24 -14.47
N LEU A 34 -14.07 -0.68 -14.33
CA LEU A 34 -13.78 0.34 -13.32
C LEU A 34 -14.48 1.66 -13.65
N ASP A 35 -14.41 2.09 -14.91
CA ASP A 35 -15.06 3.29 -15.40
C ASP A 35 -16.58 3.20 -15.21
N ASP A 36 -17.17 2.04 -15.51
CA ASP A 36 -18.60 1.79 -15.28
C ASP A 36 -18.96 1.81 -13.79
N ALA A 37 -18.11 1.23 -12.93
CA ALA A 37 -18.32 1.27 -11.48
C ALA A 37 -18.30 2.72 -10.96
N ILE A 38 -17.27 3.50 -11.33
CA ILE A 38 -17.12 4.89 -10.92
C ILE A 38 -18.27 5.76 -11.48
N ARG A 39 -18.71 5.52 -12.72
CA ARG A 39 -19.85 6.25 -13.32
C ARG A 39 -21.16 6.02 -12.55
N ARG A 40 -21.34 4.85 -11.95
CA ARG A 40 -22.54 4.50 -11.16
C ARG A 40 -22.50 5.06 -9.73
N MET A 41 -21.36 5.54 -9.25
CA MET A 41 -21.24 6.10 -7.91
C MET A 41 -21.82 7.52 -7.83
N THR A 42 -22.48 7.82 -6.72
CA THR A 42 -22.84 9.21 -6.37
C THR A 42 -21.58 10.05 -6.10
N LEU A 43 -21.74 11.37 -5.99
CA LEU A 43 -20.62 12.23 -5.62
C LEU A 43 -20.10 11.90 -4.21
N GLU A 44 -21.02 11.64 -3.28
CA GLU A 44 -20.71 11.28 -1.89
C GLU A 44 -19.93 9.96 -1.83
N GLU A 45 -20.35 8.95 -2.60
CA GLU A 45 -19.61 7.69 -2.69
C GLU A 45 -18.21 7.89 -3.26
N LYS A 46 -18.05 8.71 -4.31
CA LYS A 46 -16.73 9.03 -4.88
C LYS A 46 -15.83 9.73 -3.86
N VAL A 47 -16.36 10.72 -3.14
CA VAL A 47 -15.62 11.41 -2.08
C VAL A 47 -15.27 10.44 -0.96
N GLY A 48 -16.19 9.56 -0.57
CA GLY A 48 -15.97 8.52 0.42
C GLY A 48 -14.79 7.61 0.08
N GLN A 49 -14.68 7.21 -1.19
CA GLN A 49 -13.56 6.39 -1.67
C GLN A 49 -12.19 7.07 -1.60
N LEU A 50 -12.14 8.40 -1.42
CA LEU A 50 -10.88 9.13 -1.22
C LEU A 50 -10.44 9.16 0.26
N LEU A 51 -11.28 8.69 1.18
CA LEU A 51 -11.04 8.77 2.61
C LEU A 51 -10.51 7.44 3.15
N MET A 52 -9.43 7.55 3.92
CA MET A 52 -8.92 6.48 4.79
C MET A 52 -8.94 6.95 6.23
N VAL A 53 -9.61 6.20 7.11
CA VAL A 53 -9.88 6.64 8.49
C VAL A 53 -9.36 5.63 9.51
N GLY A 54 -8.80 6.14 10.62
CA GLY A 54 -8.42 5.32 11.77
C GLY A 54 -9.62 4.93 12.62
N VAL A 55 -9.63 3.68 13.12
CA VAL A 55 -10.74 3.17 13.94
C VAL A 55 -10.34 2.96 15.39
N LYS A 56 -11.33 2.98 16.28
CA LYS A 56 -11.13 2.77 17.73
C LYS A 56 -11.45 1.33 18.12
N GLY A 57 -10.80 0.88 19.20
CA GLY A 57 -11.09 -0.40 19.83
C GLY A 57 -10.56 -1.63 19.09
N THR A 58 -10.73 -2.79 19.72
CA THR A 58 -10.30 -4.10 19.23
C THR A 58 -11.46 -4.91 18.63
N THR A 59 -12.65 -4.33 18.53
CA THR A 59 -13.84 -4.95 17.94
C THR A 59 -14.59 -3.91 17.13
N LEU A 60 -15.46 -4.34 16.22
CA LEU A 60 -16.31 -3.40 15.49
C LEU A 60 -17.18 -2.62 16.48
N THR A 61 -17.03 -1.30 16.47
CA THR A 61 -17.87 -0.39 17.27
C THR A 61 -19.00 0.15 16.40
N SER A 62 -20.09 0.58 17.03
CA SER A 62 -21.19 1.27 16.33
C SER A 62 -20.71 2.56 15.64
N GLU A 63 -19.73 3.26 16.22
CA GLU A 63 -19.08 4.44 15.62
C GLU A 63 -18.35 4.06 14.32
N THR A 64 -17.50 3.04 14.36
CA THR A 64 -16.78 2.55 13.17
C THR A 64 -17.75 2.08 12.09
N GLN A 65 -18.75 1.27 12.46
CA GLN A 65 -19.77 0.80 11.54
C GLN A 65 -20.48 1.98 10.85
N ARG A 66 -20.87 2.99 11.62
CA ARG A 66 -21.50 4.21 11.10
C ARG A 66 -20.58 4.95 10.13
N LEU A 67 -19.32 5.17 10.50
CA LEU A 67 -18.35 5.85 9.64
C LEU A 67 -18.16 5.13 8.30
N VAL A 68 -17.97 3.81 8.33
CA VAL A 68 -17.80 3.00 7.11
C VAL A 68 -19.04 3.08 6.22
N LYS A 69 -20.23 2.89 6.81
CA LYS A 69 -21.50 2.84 6.05
C LYS A 69 -21.96 4.20 5.53
N GLU A 70 -21.86 5.24 6.33
CA GLU A 70 -22.39 6.57 5.98
C GLU A 70 -21.41 7.32 5.10
N LEU A 71 -20.10 7.25 5.37
CA LEU A 71 -19.09 7.96 4.59
C LEU A 71 -18.57 7.16 3.39
N LYS A 72 -18.99 5.90 3.21
CA LYS A 72 -18.62 5.06 2.05
C LYS A 72 -17.10 5.00 1.86
N LEU A 73 -16.39 4.76 2.95
CA LEU A 73 -14.94 4.90 3.03
C LEU A 73 -14.23 4.06 1.96
N GLY A 74 -13.12 4.57 1.42
CA GLY A 74 -12.23 3.79 0.57
C GLY A 74 -11.26 2.92 1.37
N GLY A 75 -10.93 3.33 2.60
CA GLY A 75 -10.03 2.58 3.45
C GLY A 75 -10.18 2.81 4.95
N VAL A 76 -9.57 1.91 5.70
CA VAL A 76 -9.39 1.96 7.15
C VAL A 76 -7.93 1.67 7.47
N ILE A 77 -7.32 2.50 8.32
CA ILE A 77 -5.97 2.27 8.84
C ILE A 77 -6.03 1.75 10.29
N LEU A 78 -5.29 0.68 10.55
CA LEU A 78 -5.18 0.03 11.86
C LEU A 78 -3.91 0.48 12.58
N TYR A 79 -4.04 0.73 13.88
CA TYR A 79 -2.97 1.11 14.78
C TYR A 79 -2.75 0.04 15.87
N SER A 80 -1.69 0.20 16.67
CA SER A 80 -1.38 -0.77 17.74
C SER A 80 -2.51 -0.97 18.75
N HIS A 81 -3.32 0.06 19.04
CA HIS A 81 -4.47 -0.08 19.96
C HIS A 81 -5.63 -0.89 19.39
N ASN A 82 -5.61 -1.24 18.10
CA ASN A 82 -6.61 -2.11 17.48
C ASN A 82 -6.26 -3.61 17.60
N VAL A 83 -5.06 -3.93 18.10
CA VAL A 83 -4.48 -5.27 18.06
C VAL A 83 -4.33 -5.83 19.49
N LYS A 84 -4.94 -6.98 19.73
CA LYS A 84 -4.82 -7.78 20.95
C LYS A 84 -4.21 -9.16 20.70
N ASP A 85 -4.59 -9.79 19.58
CA ASP A 85 -4.04 -11.05 19.09
C ASP A 85 -4.49 -11.29 17.64
N SER A 86 -3.92 -12.31 17.00
CA SER A 86 -4.14 -12.64 15.58
C SER A 86 -5.59 -13.02 15.26
N SER A 87 -6.28 -13.70 16.18
CA SER A 87 -7.67 -14.10 15.98
C SER A 87 -8.60 -12.90 16.08
N GLN A 88 -8.38 -12.04 17.07
CA GLN A 88 -9.14 -10.82 17.27
C GLN A 88 -8.99 -9.87 16.08
N ILE A 89 -7.77 -9.61 15.59
CA ILE A 89 -7.57 -8.65 14.49
C ILE A 89 -8.20 -9.17 13.19
N LYS A 90 -8.11 -10.47 12.93
CA LYS A 90 -8.76 -11.10 11.78
C LYS A 90 -10.28 -10.95 11.83
N ASN A 91 -10.88 -11.12 13.00
CA ASN A 91 -12.31 -10.88 13.20
C ASN A 91 -12.67 -9.40 12.98
N LEU A 92 -11.92 -8.47 13.58
CA LEU A 92 -12.14 -7.04 13.38
C LEU A 92 -12.08 -6.62 11.90
N VAL A 93 -11.07 -7.11 11.17
CA VAL A 93 -10.91 -6.84 9.73
C VAL A 93 -12.08 -7.42 8.94
N SER A 94 -12.47 -8.67 9.24
CA SER A 94 -13.63 -9.32 8.62
C SER A 94 -14.91 -8.53 8.88
N ASP A 95 -15.19 -8.15 10.13
CA ASP A 95 -16.39 -7.42 10.50
C ASP A 95 -16.47 -6.08 9.77
N ILE A 96 -15.37 -5.30 9.72
CA ILE A 96 -15.30 -4.04 9.00
C ILE A 96 -15.53 -4.21 7.49
N GLN A 97 -14.94 -5.25 6.88
CA GLN A 97 -15.11 -5.52 5.45
C GLN A 97 -16.56 -5.86 5.06
N HIS A 98 -17.36 -6.43 5.98
CA HIS A 98 -18.77 -6.73 5.74
C HIS A 98 -19.70 -5.51 5.84
N GLU A 99 -19.19 -4.35 6.25
CA GLU A 99 -20.02 -3.16 6.42
C GLU A 99 -20.39 -2.45 5.11
N GLN A 100 -19.73 -2.77 3.99
CA GLN A 100 -20.08 -2.21 2.68
C GLN A 100 -19.69 -3.11 1.50
N PRO A 101 -20.34 -2.96 0.33
CA PRO A 101 -20.13 -3.87 -0.81
C PRO A 101 -18.80 -3.66 -1.53
N ILE A 102 -18.22 -2.45 -1.49
CA ILE A 102 -16.91 -2.17 -2.09
C ILE A 102 -15.83 -2.56 -1.08
N PRO A 103 -14.92 -3.48 -1.41
CA PRO A 103 -13.87 -3.89 -0.48
C PRO A 103 -13.00 -2.70 -0.05
N LEU A 104 -12.79 -2.58 1.26
CA LEU A 104 -11.94 -1.54 1.85
C LEU A 104 -10.46 -1.84 1.65
N PHE A 105 -9.66 -0.79 1.47
CA PHE A 105 -8.24 -0.84 1.82
C PHE A 105 -8.10 -0.94 3.33
N MET A 106 -7.63 -2.09 3.79
CA MET A 106 -7.26 -2.33 5.19
C MET A 106 -5.76 -2.10 5.29
N ALA A 107 -5.38 -0.93 5.81
CA ALA A 107 -4.01 -0.43 5.87
C ALA A 107 -3.40 -0.57 7.26
N VAL A 108 -2.07 -0.64 7.32
CA VAL A 108 -1.27 -0.64 8.54
C VAL A 108 0.15 -0.14 8.25
N ASP A 109 0.85 0.39 9.26
CA ASP A 109 2.30 0.66 9.20
C ASP A 109 3.09 -0.54 9.75
N GLN A 110 3.40 -1.52 8.91
CA GLN A 110 4.19 -2.68 9.28
C GLN A 110 5.53 -2.64 8.53
N GLU A 111 6.38 -1.67 8.88
CA GLU A 111 7.67 -1.42 8.20
C GLU A 111 8.77 -2.40 8.64
N GLY A 112 8.75 -2.80 9.92
CA GLY A 112 9.86 -3.50 10.59
C GLY A 112 10.61 -2.58 11.55
N GLY A 113 11.51 -3.16 12.34
CA GLY A 113 12.29 -2.43 13.34
C GLY A 113 11.41 -1.68 14.37
N SER A 114 11.51 -0.35 14.40
CA SER A 114 10.78 0.50 15.36
C SER A 114 9.31 0.71 15.00
N VAL A 115 8.94 0.61 13.72
CA VAL A 115 7.56 0.85 13.24
C VAL A 115 6.89 -0.47 12.90
N VAL A 116 6.21 -1.01 13.92
CA VAL A 116 5.51 -2.29 13.89
C VAL A 116 4.23 -2.14 14.70
N ARG A 117 3.06 -2.24 14.06
CA ARG A 117 1.77 -2.11 14.77
C ARG A 117 1.30 -3.43 15.33
N ILE A 118 1.40 -4.49 14.54
CA ILE A 118 1.04 -5.85 14.93
C ILE A 118 2.32 -6.49 15.42
N ARG A 119 2.48 -6.65 16.73
CA ARG A 119 3.66 -7.28 17.36
C ARG A 119 3.39 -8.68 17.87
N GLN A 120 2.16 -8.95 18.28
CA GLN A 120 1.77 -10.22 18.85
C GLN A 120 1.67 -11.26 17.73
N ASN A 121 2.46 -12.33 17.86
CA ASN A 121 2.51 -13.47 16.93
C ASN A 121 2.94 -13.13 15.48
N THR A 122 3.62 -12.01 15.28
CA THR A 122 4.24 -11.64 13.99
C THR A 122 5.75 -11.59 14.14
N GLN A 123 6.48 -11.88 13.08
CA GLN A 123 7.92 -11.70 13.11
C GLN A 123 8.26 -10.21 13.07
N VAL A 124 9.02 -9.75 14.07
CA VAL A 124 9.61 -8.40 14.03
C VAL A 124 10.83 -8.47 13.13
N LEU A 125 10.65 -8.09 11.87
CA LEU A 125 11.74 -8.03 10.90
C LEU A 125 12.68 -6.85 11.19
N PRO A 126 13.94 -6.90 10.74
CA PRO A 126 14.89 -5.80 10.91
C PRO A 126 14.38 -4.47 10.32
N SER A 127 14.92 -3.35 10.80
CA SER A 127 14.62 -2.04 10.21
C SER A 127 15.16 -1.93 8.78
N ALA A 128 14.63 -0.99 7.99
CA ALA A 128 15.12 -0.73 6.64
C ALA A 128 16.62 -0.42 6.63
N MET A 129 17.14 0.34 7.60
CA MET A 129 18.58 0.63 7.69
C MET A 129 19.42 -0.64 7.94
N ALA A 130 18.93 -1.55 8.77
CA ALA A 130 19.61 -2.83 9.00
C ALA A 130 19.62 -3.68 7.72
N ILE A 131 18.53 -3.66 6.94
CA ILE A 131 18.46 -4.32 5.64
C ILE A 131 19.41 -3.63 4.64
N GLY A 132 19.41 -2.31 4.57
CA GLY A 132 20.29 -1.53 3.68
C GLY A 132 21.77 -1.76 3.97
N ALA A 133 22.15 -1.93 5.24
CA ALA A 133 23.51 -2.28 5.63
C ALA A 133 24.00 -3.63 5.05
N THR A 134 23.08 -4.53 4.69
CA THR A 134 23.43 -5.79 4.02
C THR A 134 23.73 -5.64 2.52
N GLN A 135 23.32 -4.51 1.92
CA GLN A 135 23.38 -4.26 0.46
C GLN A 135 22.72 -5.36 -0.38
N SER A 136 21.78 -6.13 0.21
CA SER A 136 21.11 -7.24 -0.44
C SER A 136 19.65 -6.91 -0.74
N SER A 137 19.36 -6.60 -2.00
CA SER A 137 17.97 -6.43 -2.48
C SER A 137 17.13 -7.68 -2.30
N GLN A 138 17.76 -8.87 -2.27
CA GLN A 138 17.07 -10.13 -2.00
C GLN A 138 16.59 -10.21 -0.54
N LEU A 139 17.36 -9.72 0.43
CA LEU A 139 16.92 -9.63 1.82
C LEU A 139 15.80 -8.60 1.99
N ALA A 140 15.85 -7.47 1.26
CA ALA A 140 14.75 -6.51 1.23
C ALA A 140 13.46 -7.12 0.65
N PHE A 141 13.56 -7.85 -0.46
CA PHE A 141 12.44 -8.58 -1.05
C PHE A 141 11.84 -9.62 -0.09
N LEU A 142 12.69 -10.42 0.56
CA LEU A 142 12.23 -11.43 1.52
C LEU A 142 11.53 -10.78 2.71
N SER A 143 12.06 -9.65 3.21
CA SER A 143 11.42 -8.89 4.29
C SER A 143 10.00 -8.48 3.91
N GLY A 144 9.84 -7.79 2.77
CA GLY A 144 8.52 -7.37 2.27
C GLY A 144 7.58 -8.54 2.00
N LYS A 145 8.09 -9.65 1.45
CA LYS A 145 7.30 -10.86 1.18
C LYS A 145 6.75 -11.49 2.46
N LEU A 146 7.58 -11.65 3.49
CA LEU A 146 7.17 -12.21 4.77
C LEU A 146 6.11 -11.32 5.44
N THR A 147 6.34 -10.00 5.48
CA THR A 147 5.36 -9.05 6.00
C THR A 147 4.04 -9.15 5.24
N ALA A 148 4.06 -9.17 3.91
CA ALA A 148 2.85 -9.26 3.10
C ALA A 148 2.08 -10.58 3.35
N GLN A 149 2.79 -11.70 3.51
CA GLN A 149 2.18 -12.99 3.84
C GLN A 149 1.48 -12.96 5.20
N GLU A 150 2.15 -12.39 6.22
CA GLU A 150 1.57 -12.23 7.55
C GLU A 150 0.33 -11.32 7.52
N LEU A 151 0.42 -10.12 6.94
CA LEU A 151 -0.69 -9.19 6.84
C LEU A 151 -1.89 -9.78 6.08
N ARG A 152 -1.63 -10.46 4.96
CA ARG A 152 -2.68 -11.11 4.16
C ARG A 152 -3.41 -12.19 4.95
N SER A 153 -2.71 -12.91 5.84
CA SER A 153 -3.33 -13.94 6.69
C SER A 153 -4.34 -13.36 7.71
N LEU A 154 -4.20 -12.06 8.02
CA LEU A 154 -5.08 -11.30 8.91
C LEU A 154 -6.18 -10.55 8.15
N GLY A 155 -6.20 -10.64 6.81
CA GLY A 155 -7.15 -9.90 5.95
C GLY A 155 -6.72 -8.46 5.63
N ILE A 156 -5.52 -8.05 6.05
CA ILE A 156 -4.96 -6.73 5.75
C ILE A 156 -4.37 -6.76 4.34
N ASN A 157 -4.77 -5.80 3.51
CA ASN A 157 -4.47 -5.80 2.07
C ASN A 157 -3.62 -4.60 1.63
N MET A 158 -3.25 -3.71 2.55
CA MET A 158 -2.36 -2.58 2.29
C MET A 158 -1.37 -2.41 3.44
N ASN A 159 -0.10 -2.22 3.11
CA ASN A 159 0.94 -1.83 4.05
C ASN A 159 1.48 -0.47 3.61
N LEU A 160 1.62 0.48 4.53
CA LEU A 160 2.18 1.81 4.25
C LEU A 160 3.71 1.76 4.35
N ALA A 161 4.29 0.86 3.57
CA ALA A 161 5.73 0.59 3.48
C ALA A 161 6.04 0.10 2.04
N PRO A 162 7.27 0.23 1.55
CA PRO A 162 8.48 0.68 2.25
C PRO A 162 8.59 2.20 2.39
N VAL A 163 9.44 2.64 3.32
CA VAL A 163 9.91 4.02 3.39
C VAL A 163 11.06 4.19 2.40
N LEU A 164 10.87 5.05 1.41
CA LEU A 164 11.88 5.38 0.40
C LEU A 164 12.51 6.77 0.62
N ASP A 165 12.33 7.32 1.83
CA ASP A 165 13.03 8.53 2.23
C ASP A 165 14.53 8.27 2.32
N ILE A 166 15.33 9.18 1.78
CA ILE A 166 16.79 9.13 1.86
C ILE A 166 17.23 9.87 3.13
N ASN A 167 17.91 9.18 4.04
CA ASN A 167 18.28 9.77 5.32
C ASN A 167 19.55 10.64 5.21
N THR A 168 19.44 11.81 4.60
CA THR A 168 20.58 12.70 4.28
C THR A 168 21.28 13.32 5.50
N SER A 169 20.70 13.19 6.71
CA SER A 169 21.24 13.75 7.95
C SER A 169 21.17 12.75 9.08
N GLU A 170 22.28 12.59 9.80
CA GLU A 170 22.37 11.72 10.99
C GLU A 170 21.53 12.23 12.16
N TYR A 171 21.15 13.52 12.14
CA TYR A 171 20.31 14.15 13.16
C TYR A 171 18.81 14.02 12.86
N ASN A 172 18.42 13.38 11.75
CA ASN A 172 17.01 13.16 11.44
C ASN A 172 16.43 12.09 12.36
N THR A 173 15.68 12.54 13.36
CA THR A 173 15.02 11.69 14.36
C THR A 173 13.67 11.12 13.88
N THR A 174 13.11 11.62 12.77
CA THR A 174 11.82 11.18 12.23
C THR A 174 11.94 9.97 11.30
N ILE A 175 12.91 9.99 10.39
CA ILE A 175 13.20 8.88 9.48
C ILE A 175 14.23 7.94 10.10
N GLY A 176 15.46 8.43 10.32
CA GLY A 176 16.53 7.66 10.95
C GLY A 176 16.63 6.23 10.40
N VAL A 177 16.45 5.24 11.29
CA VAL A 177 16.55 3.80 10.96
C VAL A 177 15.44 3.27 10.03
N ARG A 178 14.41 4.07 9.74
CA ARG A 178 13.31 3.73 8.81
C ARG A 178 13.71 3.86 7.34
N SER A 179 14.78 4.59 7.03
CA SER A 179 15.36 4.63 5.69
C SER A 179 16.33 3.47 5.49
N PHE A 180 16.50 3.00 4.24
CA PHE A 180 17.56 2.06 3.88
C PHE A 180 18.96 2.66 3.96
N GLY A 181 19.11 3.99 3.85
CA GLY A 181 20.41 4.64 3.96
C GLY A 181 20.44 6.08 3.43
N GLN A 182 21.65 6.57 3.17
CA GLN A 182 21.89 7.95 2.71
C GLN A 182 22.11 8.05 1.20
N ASN A 183 22.27 6.92 0.50
CA ASN A 183 22.59 6.87 -0.93
C ASN A 183 21.32 6.55 -1.75
N PRO A 184 20.88 7.44 -2.67
CA PRO A 184 19.74 7.19 -3.55
C PRO A 184 19.83 5.89 -4.39
N GLU A 185 21.03 5.43 -4.74
CA GLU A 185 21.18 4.17 -5.50
C GLU A 185 20.96 2.92 -4.64
N LEU A 186 21.10 3.07 -3.31
CA LEU A 186 20.83 1.99 -2.36
C LEU A 186 19.34 1.93 -1.98
N VAL A 187 18.70 3.10 -1.83
CA VAL A 187 17.29 3.25 -1.42
C VAL A 187 16.35 2.97 -2.58
#